data_AF-A0A7R9PT25-F1
#
_entry.id   AF-A0A7R9PT25-F1
#
_cell.length_a   1.000
_cell.length_b   1.000
_cell.length_c   1.000
_cell.angle_alpha   90.00
_cell.angle_beta   90.00
_cell.angle_gamma   90.00
#
_symmetry.space_group_name_H-M   'P 1'
#
loop_
_entity.id
_entity.type
_entity.pdbx_description
1 polymer ?
#
loop_
_entity_poly.entity_id
_entity_poly.type
_entity_poly.pdbx_seq_one_letter_code
_entity_poly.pdbx_strand_id
1 'polypeptide(L)'
;MGMDSPQLLTLVEECPKGAETLVTRVIHILTEKCPPSAQLVAQVRDLYQTRVSDVRFLIPVLNGLTKKEVIAALPKLIKLNPVVVKEVFNRLLGSHSDGMLHTSPLNPAELLIALHNIDPLKCELKTIIKATSLCFLDKQANKQEVL
;
A
#
# COMPACT_ATOMS: atom_id res chain seq x y z
N MET A 1 4.82 1.86 22.57
CA MET A 1 3.66 1.01 22.22
C MET A 1 4.03 0.24 20.97
N GLY A 2 3.89 -1.09 20.98
CA GLY A 2 4.18 -1.94 19.82
C GLY A 2 2.92 -2.22 18.99
N MET A 3 3.10 -2.78 17.79
CA MET A 3 2.00 -3.13 16.87
C MET A 3 1.01 -4.15 17.42
N ASP A 4 1.43 -4.96 18.40
CA ASP A 4 0.62 -5.99 19.04
C ASP A 4 -0.06 -5.51 20.33
N SER A 5 0.00 -4.20 20.61
CA SER A 5 -0.66 -3.61 21.78
C SER A 5 -2.18 -3.77 21.66
N PRO A 6 -2.87 -4.38 22.65
CA PRO A 6 -4.32 -4.60 22.55
C PRO A 6 -5.08 -3.28 22.44
N GLN A 7 -4.65 -2.22 23.14
CA GLN A 7 -5.26 -0.89 23.07
C GLN A 7 -5.15 -0.27 21.68
N LEU A 8 -4.04 -0.50 20.97
CA LEU A 8 -3.87 -0.03 19.59
C LEU A 8 -4.82 -0.78 18.67
N LEU A 9 -4.90 -2.10 18.81
CA LEU A 9 -5.75 -2.93 17.97
C LEU A 9 -7.23 -2.60 18.17
N THR A 10 -7.66 -2.39 19.43
CA THR A 10 -9.01 -1.87 19.75
C THR A 10 -9.23 -0.49 19.14
N LEU A 11 -8.26 0.42 19.20
CA LEU A 11 -8.37 1.74 18.58
C LEU A 11 -8.54 1.67 17.06
N VAL A 12 -7.83 0.75 16.39
CA VAL A 12 -7.96 0.51 14.95
C VAL A 12 -9.34 -0.09 14.63
N GLU A 13 -9.79 -1.07 15.42
CA GLU A 13 -11.08 -1.73 15.26
C GLU A 13 -12.25 -0.75 15.44
N GLU A 14 -12.26 -0.03 16.57
CA GLU A 14 -13.33 0.90 16.94
C GLU A 14 -13.32 2.18 16.13
N CYS A 15 -12.17 2.56 15.55
CA CYS A 15 -11.89 3.78 14.79
C CYS A 15 -12.94 4.88 15.03
N PRO A 16 -12.86 5.58 16.18
CA PRO A 16 -13.85 6.59 16.56
C PRO A 16 -14.00 7.66 15.46
N LYS A 17 -15.22 8.17 15.27
CA LYS A 17 -15.48 9.20 14.27
C LYS A 17 -14.55 10.41 14.47
N GLY A 18 -13.83 10.81 13.43
CA GLY A 18 -12.86 11.91 13.47
C GLY A 18 -11.43 11.48 13.84
N ALA A 19 -11.21 10.24 14.26
CA ALA A 19 -9.88 9.71 14.60
C ALA A 19 -9.14 9.09 13.40
N GLU A 20 -9.76 9.03 12.22
CA GLU A 20 -9.27 8.27 11.05
C GLU A 20 -7.84 8.69 10.65
N THR A 21 -7.59 9.99 10.63
CA THR A 21 -6.27 10.54 10.28
C THR A 21 -5.22 10.20 11.33
N LEU A 22 -5.59 10.22 12.61
CA LEU A 22 -4.70 9.85 13.71
C LEU A 22 -4.36 8.36 13.65
N VAL A 23 -5.38 7.50 13.48
CA VAL A 23 -5.22 6.04 13.35
C VAL A 23 -4.28 5.73 12.17
N THR A 24 -4.53 6.32 11.01
CA THR A 24 -3.67 6.16 9.83
C THR A 24 -2.21 6.55 10.13
N ARG A 25 -2.00 7.67 10.82
CA ARG A 25 -0.66 8.15 11.16
C ARG A 25 0.05 7.24 12.16
N VAL A 26 -0.65 6.73 13.17
CA VAL A 26 -0.10 5.80 14.16
C VAL A 26 0.33 4.50 13.47
N ILE A 27 -0.52 3.91 12.63
CA ILE A 27 -0.18 2.70 11.87
C ILE A 27 1.06 2.96 11.01
N HIS A 28 1.10 4.07 10.28
CA HIS A 28 2.24 4.43 9.43
C HIS A 28 3.56 4.54 10.21
N ILE A 29 3.56 5.17 11.40
CA ILE A 29 4.76 5.29 12.24
C ILE A 29 5.23 3.91 12.71
N LEU A 30 4.29 3.04 13.07
CA LEU A 30 4.62 1.70 13.54
C LEU A 30 5.17 0.79 12.44
N THR A 31 4.70 0.98 11.20
CA THR A 31 5.11 0.17 10.04
C THR A 31 6.18 0.83 9.18
N GLU A 32 6.74 1.95 9.62
CA GLU A 32 7.76 2.69 8.86
C GLU A 32 9.07 1.90 8.79
N LYS A 33 9.48 1.28 9.90
CA LYS A 33 10.78 0.61 10.05
C LYS A 33 10.71 -0.91 10.11
N CYS A 34 9.51 -1.47 10.28
CA CYS A 34 9.29 -2.90 10.42
C CYS A 34 8.02 -3.30 9.66
N PRO A 35 7.95 -4.55 9.14
CA PRO A 35 6.73 -5.05 8.52
C PRO A 35 5.58 -5.09 9.53
N PRO A 36 4.33 -4.83 9.10
CA PRO A 36 3.17 -4.91 9.97
C PRO A 36 2.95 -6.34 10.48
N SER A 37 2.47 -6.49 11.72
CA SER A 37 2.05 -7.80 12.21
C SER A 37 0.77 -8.27 11.52
N ALA A 38 0.59 -9.59 11.38
CA ALA A 38 -0.57 -10.16 10.69
C ALA A 38 -1.92 -9.71 11.32
N GLN A 39 -1.94 -9.52 12.64
CA GLN A 39 -3.12 -9.04 13.36
C GLN A 39 -3.44 -7.58 13.02
N LEU A 40 -2.43 -6.71 12.92
CA LEU A 40 -2.62 -5.33 12.49
C LEU A 40 -3.12 -5.26 11.04
N VAL A 41 -2.57 -6.07 10.14
CA VAL A 41 -3.02 -6.15 8.73
C VAL A 41 -4.49 -6.55 8.67
N ALA A 42 -4.91 -7.57 9.44
CA ALA A 42 -6.30 -8.03 9.47
C ALA A 42 -7.25 -6.92 9.93
N GLN A 43 -6.92 -6.24 11.04
CA GLN A 43 -7.74 -5.15 11.59
C GLN A 43 -7.87 -3.97 10.62
N VAL A 44 -6.77 -3.54 9.99
CA VAL A 44 -6.79 -2.44 9.01
C VAL A 44 -7.60 -2.81 7.77
N ARG A 45 -7.49 -4.06 7.31
CA ARG A 45 -8.30 -4.56 6.19
C ARG A 45 -9.78 -4.55 6.53
N ASP A 46 -10.16 -5.11 7.68
CA ASP A 46 -11.55 -5.23 8.09
C ASP A 46 -12.17 -3.84 8.27
N LEU A 47 -11.42 -2.90 8.85
CA LEU A 47 -11.81 -1.50 8.97
C LEU A 47 -12.07 -0.85 7.59
N TYR A 48 -11.16 -1.06 6.63
CA TYR A 48 -11.30 -0.52 5.28
C TYR A 48 -12.51 -1.12 4.52
N GLN A 49 -12.82 -2.40 4.74
CA GLN A 49 -13.93 -3.07 4.08
C GLN A 49 -15.30 -2.71 4.67
N THR A 50 -15.36 -2.41 5.97
CA THR A 50 -16.64 -2.27 6.70
C THR A 50 -17.02 -0.84 7.03
N ARG A 51 -16.05 0.07 7.24
CA ARG A 51 -16.33 1.39 7.83
C ARG A 51 -15.64 2.55 7.12
N VAL A 52 -14.41 2.37 6.64
CA VAL A 52 -13.61 3.46 6.06
C VAL A 52 -13.27 3.18 4.60
N SER A 53 -13.88 3.92 3.67
CA SER A 53 -13.65 3.74 2.23
C SER A 53 -12.37 4.39 1.68
N ASP A 54 -11.61 5.10 2.52
CA ASP A 54 -10.37 5.76 2.11
C ASP A 54 -9.23 4.74 1.98
N VAL A 55 -8.78 4.54 0.74
CA VAL A 55 -7.73 3.57 0.39
C VAL A 55 -6.38 3.88 1.05
N ARG A 56 -6.16 5.12 1.52
CA ARG A 56 -4.91 5.51 2.19
C ARG A 56 -4.64 4.72 3.47
N PHE A 57 -5.67 4.15 4.09
CA PHE A 57 -5.54 3.24 5.23
C PHE A 57 -4.74 1.98 4.91
N LEU A 58 -4.76 1.53 3.67
CA LEU A 58 -4.02 0.33 3.25
C LEU A 58 -2.52 0.62 3.06
N ILE A 59 -2.13 1.87 2.78
CA ILE A 59 -0.75 2.24 2.41
C ILE A 59 0.28 1.78 3.45
N PRO A 60 0.08 2.01 4.77
CA PRO A 60 0.99 1.56 5.80
C PRO A 60 1.20 0.05 5.87
N VAL A 61 0.19 -0.73 5.47
CA VAL A 61 0.16 -2.20 5.62
C VAL A 61 0.29 -2.95 4.29
N LEU A 62 0.59 -2.26 3.18
CA LEU A 62 0.63 -2.86 1.84
C LEU A 62 1.47 -4.14 1.75
N ASN A 63 2.61 -4.19 2.46
CA ASN A 63 3.52 -5.33 2.42
C ASN A 63 2.99 -6.56 3.18
N GLY A 64 1.98 -6.37 4.03
CA GLY A 64 1.28 -7.46 4.70
C GLY A 64 0.05 -7.97 3.94
N LEU A 65 -0.37 -7.27 2.88
CA LEU A 65 -1.51 -7.68 2.06
C LEU A 65 -1.12 -8.76 1.06
N THR A 66 -2.09 -9.59 0.70
CA THR A 66 -1.93 -10.54 -0.40
C THR A 66 -1.85 -9.80 -1.73
N LYS A 67 -1.18 -10.41 -2.71
CA LYS A 67 -1.12 -9.92 -4.09
C LYS A 67 -2.50 -9.58 -4.67
N LYS A 68 -3.52 -10.40 -4.37
CA LYS A 68 -4.90 -10.17 -4.84
C LYS A 68 -5.51 -8.89 -4.24
N GLU A 69 -5.31 -8.66 -2.95
CA GLU A 69 -5.79 -7.45 -2.26
C GLU A 69 -5.10 -6.20 -2.80
N VAL A 70 -3.79 -6.26 -3.03
CA VAL A 70 -3.01 -5.17 -3.63
C VAL A 70 -3.55 -4.82 -5.02
N ILE A 71 -3.72 -5.81 -5.90
CA ILE A 71 -4.24 -5.60 -7.26
C ILE A 71 -5.66 -5.01 -7.23
N ALA A 72 -6.51 -5.46 -6.31
CA ALA A 72 -7.87 -4.92 -6.15
C ALA A 72 -7.88 -3.46 -5.68
N ALA A 73 -6.93 -3.05 -4.84
CA ALA A 73 -6.79 -1.68 -4.36
C ALA A 73 -6.08 -0.73 -5.36
N LEU A 74 -5.25 -1.28 -6.25
CA LEU A 74 -4.39 -0.53 -7.17
C LEU A 74 -5.12 0.56 -7.97
N PRO A 75 -6.33 0.34 -8.55
CA PRO A 75 -7.05 1.38 -9.28
C PRO A 75 -7.45 2.59 -8.43
N LYS A 76 -7.64 2.42 -7.12
CA LYS A 76 -7.90 3.51 -6.18
C LYS A 76 -6.61 4.20 -5.76
N LEU A 77 -5.54 3.43 -5.56
CA LEU A 77 -4.23 3.96 -5.15
C LEU A 77 -3.63 4.88 -6.21
N ILE A 78 -3.70 4.53 -7.50
CA ILE A 78 -3.11 5.33 -8.58
C ILE A 78 -3.86 6.64 -8.88
N LYS A 79 -5.06 6.82 -8.30
CA LYS A 79 -5.84 8.07 -8.39
C LYS A 79 -5.43 9.10 -7.34
N LEU A 80 -4.57 8.71 -6.39
CA LEU A 80 -4.06 9.61 -5.36
C LEU A 80 -3.08 10.62 -5.95
N ASN A 81 -2.62 11.56 -5.11
CA ASN A 81 -1.61 12.53 -5.49
C ASN A 81 -0.32 11.81 -5.97
N PRO A 82 0.35 12.27 -7.04
CA PRO A 82 1.58 11.66 -7.56
C PRO A 82 2.66 11.36 -6.52
N VAL A 83 2.79 12.20 -5.48
CA VAL A 83 3.74 11.95 -4.38
C VAL A 83 3.37 10.68 -3.60
N VAL A 84 2.08 10.49 -3.33
CA VAL A 84 1.56 9.31 -2.64
C VAL A 84 1.65 8.07 -3.53
N VAL A 85 1.38 8.20 -4.83
CA VAL A 85 1.52 7.09 -5.79
C VAL A 85 2.95 6.57 -5.85
N LYS A 86 3.94 7.47 -5.83
CA LYS A 86 5.36 7.07 -5.74
C LYS A 86 5.65 6.31 -4.45
N GLU A 87 5.16 6.79 -3.31
CA GLU A 87 5.33 6.08 -2.03
C GLU A 87 4.71 4.67 -2.08
N VAL A 88 3.50 4.54 -2.65
CA VAL A 88 2.84 3.25 -2.86
C VAL A 88 3.73 2.32 -3.68
N PHE A 89 4.28 2.77 -4.80
CA PHE A 89 5.18 1.93 -5.61
C PHE A 89 6.44 1.54 -4.85
N ASN A 90 7.06 2.47 -4.11
CA ASN A 90 8.26 2.15 -3.34
C ASN A 90 8.00 1.13 -2.25
N ARG A 91 6.83 1.16 -1.61
CA ARG A 91 6.41 0.11 -0.66
C ARG A 91 6.18 -1.22 -1.38
N LEU A 92 5.41 -1.21 -2.48
CA LEU A 92 5.05 -2.39 -3.26
C LEU A 92 6.23 -3.09 -3.94
N LEU A 93 7.35 -2.39 -4.14
CA LEU A 93 8.55 -2.89 -4.81
C LEU A 93 9.73 -3.10 -3.84
N GLY A 94 9.56 -2.78 -2.55
CA GLY A 94 10.59 -2.98 -1.54
C GLY A 94 11.72 -1.93 -1.54
N SER A 95 11.62 -0.81 -2.25
CA SER A 95 12.70 0.22 -2.33
C SER A 95 13.08 0.89 -1.00
N HIS A 96 12.34 0.64 0.09
CA HIS A 96 12.68 1.12 1.43
C HIS A 96 13.48 0.11 2.28
N SER A 97 13.86 -1.05 1.74
CA SER A 97 14.56 -2.09 2.52
C SER A 97 16.06 -1.82 2.62
N ASP A 98 16.46 -1.04 3.63
CA ASP A 98 17.85 -0.91 4.08
C ASP A 98 18.29 -2.20 4.85
N GLY A 99 18.23 -3.35 4.17
CA GLY A 99 18.76 -4.63 4.68
C GLY A 99 17.82 -5.48 5.55
N MET A 100 16.56 -5.10 5.72
CA MET A 100 15.55 -5.94 6.40
C MET A 100 14.79 -6.82 5.39
N LEU A 101 14.45 -8.06 5.79
CA LEU A 101 13.67 -9.04 5.01
C LEU A 101 12.23 -8.56 4.77
N HIS A 102 12.06 -7.57 3.90
CA HIS A 102 10.76 -7.07 3.47
C HIS A 102 10.34 -7.91 2.25
N THR A 103 9.35 -8.77 2.41
CA THR A 103 8.76 -9.49 1.28
C THR A 103 7.94 -8.49 0.47
N SER A 104 8.42 -8.15 -0.73
CA SER A 104 7.70 -7.30 -1.66
C SER A 104 6.45 -8.04 -2.19
N PRO A 105 5.24 -7.45 -2.10
CA PRO A 105 4.02 -8.11 -2.60
C PRO A 105 3.98 -8.21 -4.13
N LEU A 106 4.76 -7.38 -4.83
CA LEU A 106 4.91 -7.36 -6.28
C LEU A 106 6.38 -7.14 -6.65
N ASN A 107 6.77 -7.66 -7.81
CA ASN A 107 7.96 -7.21 -8.52
C ASN A 107 7.60 -6.14 -9.59
N PRO A 108 8.60 -5.46 -10.19
CA PRO A 108 8.35 -4.40 -11.18
C PRO A 108 7.51 -4.86 -12.38
N ALA A 109 7.78 -6.06 -12.90
CA ALA A 109 7.04 -6.61 -14.03
C ALA A 109 5.58 -6.91 -13.66
N GLU A 110 5.34 -7.47 -12.48
CA GLU A 110 3.99 -7.75 -11.97
C GLU A 110 3.20 -6.47 -11.73
N LEU A 111 3.85 -5.40 -11.24
CA LEU A 111 3.22 -4.09 -11.08
C LEU A 111 2.81 -3.50 -12.43
N LEU A 112 3.70 -3.55 -13.44
CA LEU A 112 3.38 -3.08 -14.80
C LEU A 112 2.24 -3.87 -15.43
N ILE A 113 2.24 -5.20 -15.28
CA ILE A 113 1.15 -6.07 -15.73
C ILE A 113 -0.16 -5.70 -15.00
N ALA A 114 -0.10 -5.49 -13.68
CA ALA A 114 -1.27 -5.11 -12.90
C ALA A 114 -1.84 -3.76 -13.34
N LEU A 115 -0.99 -2.76 -13.62
CA LEU A 115 -1.39 -1.45 -14.16
C LEU A 115 -2.04 -1.59 -15.55
N HIS A 116 -1.46 -2.40 -16.43
CA HIS A 116 -1.99 -2.62 -17.79
C HIS A 116 -3.35 -3.31 -17.77
N ASN A 117 -3.57 -4.22 -16.82
CA ASN A 117 -4.82 -5.00 -16.69
C ASN A 117 -5.91 -4.29 -15.87
N ILE A 118 -5.72 -3.02 -15.50
CA ILE A 118 -6.78 -2.26 -14.83
C ILE A 118 -7.94 -2.05 -15.80
N ASP A 119 -9.12 -2.49 -15.38
CA ASP A 119 -10.38 -2.27 -16.08
C ASP A 119 -10.59 -0.75 -16.36
N PRO A 120 -10.71 -0.33 -17.63
CA PRO A 120 -10.94 1.07 -18.00
C PRO A 120 -12.19 1.69 -17.36
N LEU A 121 -13.18 0.87 -16.97
CA LEU A 121 -14.37 1.33 -16.25
C LEU A 121 -14.05 1.74 -14.79
N LYS A 122 -13.00 1.15 -14.20
CA LYS A 122 -12.58 1.43 -12.82
C LYS A 122 -11.58 2.57 -12.74
N CYS A 123 -10.78 2.80 -13.79
CA CYS A 123 -9.81 3.89 -13.84
C CYS A 123 -9.58 4.36 -15.28
N GLU A 124 -9.62 5.68 -15.49
CA GLU A 124 -9.37 6.26 -16.81
C GLU A 124 -7.94 5.98 -17.30
N LEU A 125 -7.82 5.74 -18.61
CA LEU A 125 -6.56 5.42 -19.28
C LEU A 125 -5.47 6.48 -19.04
N LYS A 126 -5.84 7.77 -18.97
CA LYS A 126 -4.89 8.86 -18.67
C LYS A 126 -4.21 8.69 -17.31
N THR A 127 -4.94 8.21 -16.31
CA THR A 127 -4.40 7.97 -14.96
C THR A 127 -3.50 6.75 -14.96
N ILE A 128 -3.88 5.69 -15.68
CA ILE A 128 -3.06 4.49 -15.86
C ILE A 128 -1.73 4.86 -16.54
N ILE A 129 -1.76 5.61 -17.65
CA ILE A 129 -0.56 6.06 -18.36
C ILE A 129 0.36 6.86 -17.43
N LYS A 130 -0.19 7.82 -16.67
CA LYS A 130 0.59 8.61 -15.70
C LYS A 130 1.23 7.73 -14.63
N ALA A 131 0.48 6.78 -14.07
CA ALA A 131 0.98 5.83 -13.07
C ALA A 131 2.09 4.94 -13.64
N THR A 132 1.92 4.43 -14.85
CA THR A 132 2.95 3.67 -15.57
C THR A 132 4.21 4.49 -15.78
N SER A 133 4.10 5.77 -16.22
CA SER A 133 5.25 6.66 -16.34
C SER A 133 5.95 6.88 -14.99
N LEU A 134 5.20 7.04 -13.89
CA LEU A 134 5.76 7.17 -12.54
C LEU A 134 6.52 5.92 -12.11
N CYS A 135 6.04 4.73 -12.46
CA CYS A 135 6.71 3.46 -12.19
C CYS A 135 8.07 3.37 -12.91
N PHE A 136 8.18 3.88 -14.15
CA PHE A 136 9.43 3.85 -14.93
C PHE A 136 10.47 4.90 -14.52
N LEU A 137 10.02 6.03 -13.95
CA LEU A 137 10.93 7.09 -13.51
C LEU A 137 11.76 6.70 -12.28
N ASP A 138 11.32 5.69 -11.53
CA ASP A 138 12.06 5.19 -10.38
C ASP A 138 13.16 4.21 -10.82
N LYS A 139 14.37 4.73 -11.03
CA LYS A 139 15.53 3.99 -11.57
C LYS A 139 15.99 2.83 -10.67
N GLN A 140 15.56 2.76 -9.41
CA GLN A 140 15.89 1.63 -8.53
C GLN A 140 14.96 0.42 -8.74
N ALA A 141 13.70 0.65 -9.10
CA ALA A 141 12.75 -0.42 -9.39
C ALA A 141 13.08 -1.17 -10.68
N ASN A 142 13.63 -0.49 -11.69
CA ASN A 142 13.71 -1.02 -13.05
C ASN A 142 15.05 -1.69 -13.41
N LYS A 143 15.88 -2.04 -12.42
CA LYS A 143 17.07 -2.88 -12.64
C LYS A 143 16.63 -4.35 -12.79
N GLN A 144 15.92 -4.66 -13.86
CA GLN A 144 16.00 -6.03 -14.38
C GLN A 144 17.46 -6.22 -14.83
N GLU A 145 18.24 -6.96 -14.05
CA GLU A 145 19.47 -7.57 -14.54
C GLU A 145 19.10 -8.36 -15.80
N VAL A 146 19.50 -7.83 -16.95
CA VAL A 146 19.59 -8.59 -18.19
C VAL A 146 20.81 -9.49 -17.98
N LEU A 147 20.56 -10.75 -17.61
CA LEU A 147 21.55 -11.83 -17.64
C LEU A 147 21.33 -12.68 -18.90
#